data_AF-A0A7C5FXT7-F1
#
_entry.id   AF-A0A7C5FXT7-F1
#
_cell.length_a   1.000
_cell.length_b   1.000
_cell.length_c   1.000
_cell.angle_alpha   90.00
_cell.angle_beta   90.00
_cell.angle_gamma   90.00
#
_symmetry.space_group_name_H-M   'P 1'
#
loop_
_entity.id
_entity.type
_entity.pdbx_description
1 polymer ?
#
loop_
_entity_poly.entity_id
_entity_poly.type
_entity_poly.pdbx_seq_one_letter_code
_entity_poly.pdbx_strand_id
1 'polypeptide(L)'
;MMCRQALRPDQKLRALVFDTSQHGSKPMIEENSKASAEKEEYKHIDPLSSFQDREGRDCASPPELAKVRVERLSGNRPMTIMLKLGLPSLAGICCGLALWVTVISEAASYLSDSPQTCVNCHVMRSAYASWEHSSHREVATCNDCHVPHGNFFKSWAFKARDGLWHATVFTFRWEPQVIQLSLRAIPVVQENCRRCHEAQISETHLAYRDDYGTRCWDCHISPHGEVQSLSTIVHWLQSTD
;
A
#
# COMPACT_ATOMS: atom_id res chain seq x y z
N MET A 1 -22.31 -43.02 2.07
CA MET A 1 -21.04 -43.73 1.81
C MET A 1 -19.92 -42.69 1.76
N MET A 2 -18.91 -42.83 2.64
CA MET A 2 -17.47 -42.46 2.51
C MET A 2 -17.09 -41.06 1.97
N CYS A 3 -16.17 -40.27 2.53
CA CYS A 3 -15.21 -40.48 3.61
C CYS A 3 -14.67 -39.12 4.09
N ARG A 4 -14.39 -39.02 5.41
CA ARG A 4 -13.65 -37.94 6.06
C ARG A 4 -12.21 -37.88 5.57
N GLN A 5 -11.64 -36.69 5.40
CA GLN A 5 -10.22 -36.46 5.67
C GLN A 5 -10.03 -35.16 6.46
N ALA A 6 -9.65 -35.34 7.72
CA ALA A 6 -9.11 -34.34 8.60
C ALA A 6 -7.63 -34.11 8.25
N LEU A 7 -7.18 -32.86 8.18
CA LEU A 7 -5.76 -32.52 8.11
C LEU A 7 -5.30 -31.97 9.46
N ARG A 8 -4.22 -32.58 9.96
CA ARG A 8 -3.54 -32.29 11.23
C ARG A 8 -2.47 -31.20 11.05
N PRO A 9 -1.96 -30.62 12.16
CA PRO A 9 -1.23 -29.36 12.17
C PRO A 9 0.28 -29.55 12.25
N ASP A 10 0.99 -29.50 11.11
CA ASP A 10 2.45 -29.54 11.09
C ASP A 10 3.10 -28.96 9.83
N GLN A 11 2.70 -27.78 9.36
CA GLN A 11 3.53 -27.00 8.41
C GLN A 11 3.73 -25.56 8.90
N LYS A 12 4.52 -25.43 9.97
CA LYS A 12 5.29 -24.20 10.24
C LYS A 12 6.65 -24.32 9.53
N LEU A 13 7.14 -23.18 9.04
CA LEU A 13 8.42 -22.93 8.37
C LEU A 13 8.53 -23.31 6.87
N ARG A 14 8.39 -22.30 6.00
CA ARG A 14 9.50 -21.78 5.17
C ARG A 14 9.05 -20.52 4.43
N ALA A 15 9.50 -19.38 4.96
CA ALA A 15 9.57 -18.12 4.23
C ALA A 15 10.97 -17.98 3.61
N LEU A 16 11.05 -17.12 2.58
CA LEU A 16 12.25 -16.56 1.91
C LEU A 16 12.74 -17.38 0.71
N VAL A 17 12.43 -16.94 -0.51
CA VAL A 17 13.18 -15.96 -1.33
C VAL A 17 12.45 -15.89 -2.69
N PHE A 18 11.96 -14.71 -3.06
CA PHE A 18 11.43 -14.46 -4.40
C PHE A 18 12.60 -14.15 -5.34
N ASP A 19 12.81 -15.04 -6.30
CA ASP A 19 13.72 -14.89 -7.42
C ASP A 19 13.04 -14.03 -8.50
N THR A 20 13.59 -12.84 -8.77
CA THR A 20 13.22 -12.01 -9.92
C THR A 20 14.29 -12.16 -10.99
N SER A 21 14.11 -13.14 -11.87
CA SER A 21 14.92 -13.27 -13.08
C SER A 21 14.08 -13.87 -14.19
N GLN A 22 13.58 -12.99 -15.08
CA GLN A 22 13.44 -13.23 -16.52
C GLN A 22 12.74 -12.02 -17.14
N HIS A 23 13.47 -11.21 -17.89
CA HIS A 23 13.10 -10.69 -19.22
C HIS A 23 14.37 -10.07 -19.80
N GLY A 24 15.00 -10.82 -20.71
CA GLY A 24 16.19 -10.41 -21.43
C GLY A 24 15.84 -9.74 -22.76
N SER A 25 16.62 -8.72 -23.12
CA SER A 25 16.85 -8.32 -24.50
C SER A 25 18.32 -7.88 -24.61
N LYS A 26 19.12 -8.66 -25.33
CA LYS A 26 20.50 -8.33 -25.74
C LYS A 26 20.52 -7.11 -26.67
N PRO A 27 21.68 -6.46 -26.85
CA PRO A 27 22.47 -6.81 -28.04
C PRO A 27 23.93 -7.14 -27.77
N MET A 28 24.49 -7.91 -28.70
CA MET A 28 25.89 -8.30 -28.85
C MET A 28 26.77 -7.15 -29.35
N ILE A 29 28.05 -7.24 -28.98
CA ILE A 29 29.31 -7.04 -29.72
C ILE A 29 30.34 -6.68 -28.63
N GLU A 30 31.57 -7.20 -28.52
CA GLU A 30 32.35 -8.34 -29.01
C GLU A 30 33.64 -8.29 -28.16
N GLU A 31 34.29 -9.44 -27.99
CA GLU A 31 35.29 -9.73 -26.98
C GLU A 31 36.67 -9.06 -27.18
N ASN A 32 37.25 -8.68 -26.03
CA ASN A 32 38.62 -8.97 -25.57
C ASN A 32 39.71 -9.27 -26.60
N SER A 33 40.84 -8.55 -26.49
CA SER A 33 42.09 -9.18 -26.05
C SER A 33 43.20 -8.17 -25.76
N LYS A 34 43.71 -8.23 -24.52
CA LYS A 34 45.12 -8.16 -24.12
C LYS A 34 46.09 -7.38 -25.04
N ALA A 35 46.65 -6.30 -24.51
CA ALA A 35 47.97 -5.85 -24.93
C ALA A 35 48.75 -5.37 -23.70
N SER A 36 49.75 -6.18 -23.34
CA SER A 36 50.83 -5.83 -22.42
C SER A 36 51.57 -4.62 -22.99
N ALA A 37 51.67 -3.54 -22.23
CA ALA A 37 52.48 -2.39 -22.62
C ALA A 37 53.96 -2.74 -22.44
N GLU A 38 54.60 -3.02 -23.58
CA GLU A 38 56.04 -3.10 -23.76
C GLU A 38 56.67 -1.72 -23.45
N LYS A 39 57.85 -1.72 -22.82
CA LYS A 39 58.65 -0.52 -22.61
C LYS A 39 59.18 -0.05 -23.95
N GLU A 40 58.58 0.99 -24.54
CA GLU A 40 59.24 1.72 -25.61
C GLU A 40 60.23 2.74 -25.04
N GLU A 41 61.47 2.53 -25.45
CA GLU A 41 62.64 3.34 -25.25
C GLU A 41 62.45 4.72 -25.92
N TYR A 42 62.28 5.77 -25.11
CA TYR A 42 62.17 7.14 -25.58
C TYR A 42 63.51 7.58 -26.19
N LYS A 43 63.58 7.52 -27.52
CA LYS A 43 64.71 8.03 -28.28
C LYS A 43 64.73 9.55 -28.20
N HIS A 44 65.83 10.07 -27.65
CA HIS A 44 66.17 11.47 -27.56
C HIS A 44 66.07 12.13 -28.94
N ILE A 45 65.15 13.09 -29.11
CA ILE A 45 65.07 13.98 -30.27
C ILE A 45 65.74 15.28 -29.86
N ASP A 46 66.75 15.68 -30.64
CA ASP A 46 67.51 16.92 -30.46
C ASP A 46 66.61 18.17 -30.46
N PRO A 47 67.01 19.25 -29.76
CA PRO A 47 66.14 20.38 -29.50
C PRO A 47 65.90 21.16 -30.79
N LEU A 48 64.65 21.12 -31.28
CA LEU A 48 64.16 22.09 -32.27
C LEU A 48 64.21 23.48 -31.64
N SER A 49 65.19 24.23 -32.13
CA SER A 49 65.34 25.67 -31.96
C SER A 49 64.13 26.42 -32.56
N SER A 50 63.72 27.47 -31.85
CA SER A 50 62.80 28.54 -32.28
C SER A 50 61.41 28.12 -32.77
N PHE A 51 60.47 27.92 -31.83
CA PHE A 51 59.04 28.10 -32.11
C PHE A 51 58.70 29.58 -31.86
N GLN A 52 58.54 30.34 -32.94
CA GLN A 52 58.02 31.72 -32.92
C GLN A 52 56.53 31.70 -33.26
N ASP A 53 55.75 32.60 -32.65
CA ASP A 53 54.35 32.78 -33.04
C ASP A 53 54.20 33.39 -34.45
N ARG A 54 52.98 33.47 -34.97
CA ARG A 54 52.69 33.99 -36.33
C ARG A 54 53.05 35.48 -36.51
N GLU A 55 53.44 36.15 -35.42
CA GLU A 55 53.88 37.54 -35.34
C GLU A 55 55.39 37.67 -35.04
N GLY A 56 56.14 36.55 -35.04
CA GLY A 56 57.60 36.51 -34.91
C GLY A 56 58.14 36.70 -33.49
N ARG A 57 57.31 36.48 -32.45
CA ARG A 57 57.73 36.64 -31.06
C ARG A 57 58.18 35.31 -30.45
N ASP A 58 59.29 35.35 -29.73
CA ASP A 58 59.81 34.20 -29.00
C ASP A 58 58.89 33.84 -27.83
N CYS A 59 58.43 32.59 -27.78
CA CYS A 59 57.51 32.07 -26.76
C CYS A 59 58.14 31.96 -25.34
N ALA A 60 59.29 32.59 -25.11
CA ALA A 60 60.13 32.44 -23.92
C ALA A 60 60.04 33.61 -22.93
N SER A 61 58.90 34.31 -22.86
CA SER A 61 58.62 35.22 -21.75
C SER A 61 57.28 34.87 -21.10
N PRO A 62 57.27 34.37 -19.85
CA PRO A 62 56.02 34.22 -19.13
C PRO A 62 55.45 35.62 -18.89
N PRO A 63 54.21 35.91 -19.30
CA PRO A 63 53.55 37.13 -18.85
C PRO A 63 53.44 37.07 -17.34
N GLU A 64 53.76 38.18 -16.70
CA GLU A 64 53.68 38.40 -15.26
C GLU A 64 52.41 37.74 -14.72
N LEU A 65 52.58 36.65 -13.96
CA LEU A 65 51.50 35.89 -13.35
C LEU A 65 50.70 36.84 -12.46
N ALA A 66 49.62 37.40 -13.02
CA ALA A 66 48.57 38.01 -12.24
C ALA A 66 48.20 36.98 -11.17
N LYS A 67 48.45 37.31 -9.90
CA LYS A 67 48.02 36.51 -8.76
C LYS A 67 46.50 36.44 -8.80
N VAL A 68 45.97 35.49 -9.55
CA VAL A 68 44.57 35.10 -9.45
C VAL A 68 44.46 34.45 -8.07
N ARG A 69 43.99 35.25 -7.12
CA ARG A 69 43.59 34.76 -5.80
C ARG A 69 42.42 33.81 -6.04
N VAL A 70 42.71 32.53 -6.20
CA VAL A 70 41.68 31.48 -6.14
C VAL A 70 41.25 31.42 -4.68
N GLU A 71 40.28 32.27 -4.31
CA GLU A 71 39.56 32.11 -3.07
C GLU A 71 38.80 30.79 -3.17
N ARG A 72 39.38 29.78 -2.52
CA ARG A 72 38.70 28.51 -2.28
C ARG A 72 37.45 28.85 -1.48
N LEU A 73 36.28 28.84 -2.14
CA LEU A 73 34.94 28.83 -1.53
C LEU A 73 34.74 27.51 -0.77
N SER A 74 35.62 27.23 0.19
CA SER A 74 35.43 26.20 1.22
C SER A 74 34.69 26.83 2.38
N GLY A 75 33.48 27.32 2.11
CA GLY A 75 32.53 27.63 3.17
C GLY A 75 31.78 26.35 3.50
N ASN A 76 31.96 25.81 4.70
CA ASN A 76 31.17 24.72 5.28
C ASN A 76 29.69 25.12 5.55
N ARG A 77 29.15 26.06 4.76
CA ARG A 77 27.81 26.66 4.85
C ARG A 77 26.70 26.02 3.99
N PRO A 78 26.91 25.04 3.07
CA PRO A 78 25.80 24.53 2.29
C PRO A 78 24.85 23.68 3.14
N MET A 79 25.38 22.95 4.14
CA MET A 79 24.57 22.04 4.95
C MET A 79 23.55 22.78 5.82
N THR A 80 23.91 23.93 6.40
CA THR A 80 22.99 24.72 7.24
C THR A 80 21.93 25.47 6.45
N ILE A 81 22.21 25.87 5.19
CA ILE A 81 21.21 26.50 4.30
C ILE A 81 20.27 25.44 3.72
N MET A 82 20.81 24.31 3.23
CA MET A 82 20.03 23.17 2.75
C MET A 82 19.11 22.62 3.86
N LEU A 83 19.56 22.59 5.11
CA LEU A 83 18.72 22.14 6.24
C LEU A 83 17.64 23.17 6.61
N LYS A 84 17.94 24.48 6.55
CA LYS A 84 16.99 25.56 6.91
C LYS A 84 15.90 25.78 5.85
N LEU A 85 16.19 25.55 4.57
CA LEU A 85 15.23 25.73 3.47
C LEU A 85 14.65 24.39 2.99
N GLY A 86 15.41 23.32 2.99
CA GLY A 86 14.99 22.00 2.50
C GLY A 86 14.00 21.30 3.44
N LEU A 87 14.24 21.34 4.75
CA LEU A 87 13.37 20.68 5.73
C LEU A 87 11.93 21.25 5.76
N PRO A 88 11.70 22.58 5.85
CA PRO A 88 10.34 23.11 5.80
C PRO A 88 9.68 22.96 4.42
N SER A 89 10.46 22.98 3.32
CA SER A 89 9.92 22.75 1.97
C SER A 89 9.44 21.31 1.80
N LEU A 90 10.23 20.33 2.24
CA LEU A 90 9.84 18.93 2.23
C LEU A 90 8.62 18.70 3.15
N ALA A 91 8.61 19.30 4.35
CA ALA A 91 7.46 19.24 5.24
C ALA A 91 6.20 19.85 4.59
N GLY A 92 6.32 20.99 3.91
CA GLY A 92 5.23 21.64 3.18
C GLY A 92 4.67 20.77 2.06
N ILE A 93 5.55 20.12 1.28
CA ILE A 93 5.15 19.18 0.22
C ILE A 93 4.42 17.97 0.84
N CYS A 94 4.97 17.38 1.91
CA CYS A 94 4.33 16.26 2.60
C CYS A 94 2.97 16.65 3.19
N CYS A 95 2.85 17.81 3.81
CA CYS A 95 1.58 18.32 4.33
C CYS A 95 0.57 18.61 3.21
N GLY A 96 1.01 19.21 2.10
CA GLY A 96 0.16 19.47 0.94
C GLY A 96 -0.38 18.19 0.31
N LEU A 97 0.49 17.19 0.13
CA LEU A 97 0.09 15.86 -0.36
C LEU A 97 -0.85 15.16 0.62
N ALA A 98 -0.58 15.22 1.92
CA ALA A 98 -1.45 14.62 2.93
C ALA A 98 -2.86 15.24 2.90
N LEU A 99 -2.96 16.57 2.87
CA LEU A 99 -4.23 17.28 2.74
C LEU A 99 -4.94 16.93 1.43
N TRP A 100 -4.22 16.90 0.31
CA TRP A 100 -4.79 16.51 -0.98
C TRP A 100 -5.36 15.09 -0.96
N VAL A 101 -4.64 14.14 -0.36
CA VAL A 101 -5.10 12.76 -0.17
C VAL A 101 -6.36 12.72 0.68
N THR A 102 -6.46 13.51 1.77
CA THR A 102 -7.68 13.52 2.59
C THR A 102 -8.92 14.02 1.84
N VAL A 103 -8.74 14.96 0.90
CA VAL A 103 -9.84 15.49 0.08
C VAL A 103 -10.27 14.47 -0.96
N ILE A 104 -9.31 13.92 -1.74
CA ILE A 104 -9.64 12.99 -2.83
C ILE A 104 -10.16 11.64 -2.33
N SER A 105 -9.76 11.21 -1.13
CA SER A 105 -10.24 9.97 -0.53
C SER A 105 -11.59 10.10 0.17
N GLU A 106 -12.17 11.31 0.21
CA GLU A 106 -13.33 11.62 1.04
C GLU A 106 -13.15 11.13 2.48
N ALA A 107 -11.98 11.34 3.10
CA ALA A 107 -11.63 10.73 4.39
C ALA A 107 -12.68 10.97 5.51
N ALA A 108 -13.41 12.09 5.44
CA ALA A 108 -14.49 12.40 6.38
C ALA A 108 -15.69 11.46 6.24
N SER A 109 -15.99 10.93 5.04
CA SER A 109 -17.09 9.99 4.83
C SER A 109 -16.86 8.68 5.59
N TYR A 110 -15.61 8.26 5.79
CA TYR A 110 -15.23 7.09 6.60
C TYR A 110 -15.56 7.23 8.09
N LEU A 111 -15.83 8.44 8.58
CA LEU A 111 -16.33 8.65 9.94
C LEU A 111 -17.84 8.45 10.03
N SER A 112 -18.57 8.62 8.92
CA SER A 112 -20.01 8.42 8.82
C SER A 112 -20.42 6.95 8.89
N ASP A 113 -21.70 6.73 9.22
CA ASP A 113 -22.34 5.41 9.22
C ASP A 113 -23.22 5.19 7.98
N SER A 114 -23.16 6.11 7.01
CA SER A 114 -23.84 5.99 5.72
C SER A 114 -23.36 4.77 4.94
N PRO A 115 -24.26 3.90 4.45
CA PRO A 115 -23.87 2.70 3.70
C PRO A 115 -23.17 3.04 2.37
N GLN A 116 -23.39 4.24 1.83
CA GLN A 116 -22.69 4.77 0.65
C GLN A 116 -21.18 4.92 0.87
N THR A 117 -20.74 5.14 2.11
CA THR A 117 -19.31 5.19 2.45
C THR A 117 -18.63 3.85 2.18
N CYS A 118 -19.34 2.74 2.38
CA CYS A 118 -18.76 1.40 2.26
C CYS A 118 -18.46 1.03 0.80
N VAL A 119 -19.10 1.67 -0.19
CA VAL A 119 -18.86 1.43 -1.62
C VAL A 119 -17.80 2.36 -2.24
N ASN A 120 -17.15 3.20 -1.43
CA ASN A 120 -15.99 3.98 -1.88
C ASN A 120 -14.85 3.09 -2.37
N CYS A 121 -14.78 1.85 -1.84
CA CYS A 121 -13.86 0.82 -2.31
C CYS A 121 -14.60 -0.20 -3.19
N HIS A 122 -14.12 -0.45 -4.41
CA HIS A 122 -14.73 -1.40 -5.33
C HIS A 122 -14.83 -2.83 -4.77
N VAL A 123 -13.89 -3.20 -3.89
CA VAL A 123 -13.81 -4.50 -3.20
C VAL A 123 -15.07 -4.82 -2.39
N MET A 124 -15.83 -3.80 -1.97
CA MET A 124 -17.04 -3.94 -1.16
C MET A 124 -18.35 -3.92 -1.98
N ARG A 125 -18.29 -3.71 -3.30
CA ARG A 125 -19.50 -3.55 -4.13
C ARG A 125 -20.41 -4.78 -4.11
N SER A 126 -19.86 -5.99 -4.08
CA SER A 126 -20.64 -7.24 -3.99
C SER A 126 -21.36 -7.37 -2.64
N ALA A 127 -20.68 -7.05 -1.54
CA ALA A 127 -21.25 -7.04 -0.21
C ALA A 127 -22.35 -5.98 -0.07
N TYR A 128 -22.14 -4.78 -0.61
CA TYR A 128 -23.16 -3.73 -0.64
C TYR A 128 -24.38 -4.15 -1.45
N ALA A 129 -24.19 -4.64 -2.67
CA ALA A 129 -25.31 -4.98 -3.54
C ALA A 129 -26.17 -6.13 -3.00
N SER A 130 -25.55 -7.12 -2.35
CA SER A 130 -26.29 -8.18 -1.66
C SER A 130 -27.05 -7.67 -0.44
N TRP A 131 -26.44 -6.79 0.36
CA TRP A 131 -27.13 -6.12 1.48
C TRP A 131 -28.32 -5.28 0.99
N GLU A 132 -28.17 -4.55 -0.11
CA GLU A 132 -29.23 -3.74 -0.75
C GLU A 132 -30.39 -4.59 -1.26
N HIS A 133 -30.21 -5.89 -1.48
CA HIS A 133 -31.28 -6.84 -1.83
C HIS A 133 -31.73 -7.70 -0.64
N SER A 134 -31.24 -7.42 0.56
CA SER A 134 -31.60 -8.14 1.77
C SER A 134 -32.72 -7.45 2.53
N SER A 135 -33.37 -8.18 3.44
CA SER A 135 -34.37 -7.64 4.36
C SER A 135 -33.81 -6.58 5.33
N HIS A 136 -32.49 -6.41 5.41
CA HIS A 136 -31.85 -5.48 6.32
C HIS A 136 -31.64 -4.08 5.71
N ARG A 137 -31.80 -3.91 4.38
CA ARG A 137 -31.49 -2.64 3.69
C ARG A 137 -32.25 -1.42 4.22
N GLU A 138 -33.51 -1.61 4.63
CA GLU A 138 -34.40 -0.50 5.03
C GLU A 138 -34.32 -0.19 6.53
N VAL A 139 -33.71 -1.08 7.32
CA VAL A 139 -33.76 -1.02 8.80
C VAL A 139 -32.38 -0.99 9.46
N ALA A 140 -31.31 -1.33 8.73
CA ALA A 140 -29.97 -1.42 9.28
C ALA A 140 -28.92 -1.02 8.25
N THR A 141 -27.98 -0.18 8.67
CA THR A 141 -26.77 0.17 7.92
C THR A 141 -25.68 -0.90 8.08
N CYS A 142 -24.60 -0.79 7.30
CA CYS A 142 -23.46 -1.71 7.42
C CYS A 142 -22.87 -1.72 8.85
N ASN A 143 -22.79 -0.55 9.48
CA ASN A 143 -22.20 -0.41 10.82
C ASN A 143 -23.12 -0.94 11.93
N ASP A 144 -24.43 -1.04 11.69
CA ASP A 144 -25.37 -1.64 12.65
C ASP A 144 -25.06 -3.11 12.92
N CYS A 145 -24.48 -3.80 11.93
CA CYS A 145 -24.03 -5.18 12.03
C CYS A 145 -22.52 -5.28 12.32
N HIS A 146 -21.67 -4.51 11.64
CA HIS A 146 -20.22 -4.72 11.66
C HIS A 146 -19.44 -3.95 12.74
N VAL A 147 -20.05 -2.96 13.38
CA VAL A 147 -19.41 -2.13 14.42
C VAL A 147 -20.04 -2.43 15.77
N PRO A 148 -19.26 -2.58 16.85
CA PRO A 148 -19.83 -2.82 18.18
C PRO A 148 -20.60 -1.59 18.66
N HIS A 149 -21.76 -1.80 19.26
CA HIS A 149 -22.60 -0.75 19.83
C HIS A 149 -22.45 -0.65 21.37
N GLY A 150 -22.92 0.46 21.94
CA GLY A 150 -23.01 0.69 23.40
C GLY A 150 -21.97 1.64 24.00
N ASN A 151 -20.74 1.68 23.48
CA ASN A 151 -19.72 2.63 23.94
C ASN A 151 -19.01 3.29 22.75
N PHE A 152 -19.21 4.59 22.57
CA PHE A 152 -18.65 5.38 21.46
C PHE A 152 -17.14 5.14 21.26
N PHE A 153 -16.37 5.13 22.35
CA PHE A 153 -14.93 4.90 22.28
C PHE A 153 -14.58 3.50 21.76
N LYS A 154 -15.34 2.46 22.16
CA LYS A 154 -15.15 1.09 21.68
C LYS A 154 -15.48 0.99 20.20
N SER A 155 -16.59 1.59 19.77
CA SER A 155 -17.02 1.64 18.37
C SER A 155 -15.96 2.34 17.49
N TRP A 156 -15.51 3.53 17.91
CA TRP A 156 -14.53 4.31 17.19
C TRP A 156 -13.16 3.62 17.12
N ALA A 157 -12.68 3.06 18.23
CA ALA A 157 -11.42 2.32 18.25
C ALA A 157 -11.46 1.06 17.37
N PHE A 158 -12.60 0.36 17.32
CA PHE A 158 -12.82 -0.77 16.43
C PHE A 158 -12.80 -0.32 14.97
N LYS A 159 -13.56 0.71 14.62
CA LYS A 159 -13.64 1.30 13.27
C LYS A 159 -12.28 1.77 12.77
N ALA A 160 -11.53 2.50 13.60
CA ALA A 160 -10.19 2.99 13.26
C ALA A 160 -9.20 1.84 13.00
N ARG A 161 -9.22 0.81 13.85
CA ARG A 161 -8.32 -0.35 13.71
C ARG A 161 -8.66 -1.19 12.48
N ASP A 162 -9.93 -1.42 12.22
CA ASP A 162 -10.40 -2.18 11.07
C ASP A 162 -10.13 -1.41 9.77
N GLY A 163 -10.39 -0.09 9.75
CA GLY A 163 -10.03 0.80 8.65
C GLY A 163 -8.53 0.80 8.33
N LEU A 164 -7.66 0.83 9.35
CA LEU A 164 -6.21 0.74 9.15
C LEU A 164 -5.80 -0.61 8.56
N TRP A 165 -6.43 -1.71 9.02
CA TRP A 165 -6.17 -3.04 8.48
C TRP A 165 -6.59 -3.15 7.01
N HIS A 166 -7.80 -2.67 6.68
CA HIS A 166 -8.28 -2.62 5.30
C HIS A 166 -7.37 -1.78 4.41
N ALA A 167 -6.98 -0.59 4.85
CA ALA A 167 -6.04 0.25 4.12
C ALA A 167 -4.70 -0.48 3.87
N THR A 168 -4.19 -1.21 4.85
CA THR A 168 -2.97 -2.01 4.72
C THR A 168 -3.14 -3.11 3.68
N VAL A 169 -4.19 -3.93 3.81
CA VAL A 169 -4.47 -5.05 2.90
C VAL A 169 -4.62 -4.56 1.46
N PHE A 170 -5.36 -3.48 1.23
CA PHE A 170 -5.57 -2.94 -0.12
C PHE A 170 -4.32 -2.28 -0.70
N THR A 171 -3.51 -1.62 0.14
CA THR A 171 -2.24 -1.03 -0.31
C THR A 171 -1.27 -2.11 -0.80
N PHE A 172 -1.20 -3.25 -0.10
CA PHE A 172 -0.30 -4.35 -0.47
C PHE A 172 -0.94 -5.39 -1.40
N ARG A 173 -2.19 -5.17 -1.79
CA ARG A 173 -2.96 -6.10 -2.62
C ARG A 173 -3.07 -7.51 -2.04
N TRP A 174 -3.33 -7.59 -0.74
CA TRP A 174 -3.46 -8.85 0.00
C TRP A 174 -4.92 -9.30 0.14
N GLU A 175 -5.83 -8.73 -0.64
CA GLU A 175 -7.24 -9.11 -0.62
C GLU A 175 -7.43 -10.59 -1.04
N PRO A 176 -8.09 -11.41 -0.20
CA PRO A 176 -8.48 -12.75 -0.60
C PRO A 176 -9.64 -12.69 -1.59
N GLN A 177 -9.74 -13.67 -2.49
CA GLN A 177 -10.84 -13.74 -3.44
C GLN A 177 -12.20 -13.90 -2.74
N VAL A 178 -12.23 -14.56 -1.59
CA VAL A 178 -13.41 -14.74 -0.73
C VAL A 178 -13.13 -14.01 0.58
N ILE A 179 -13.88 -12.94 0.81
CA ILE A 179 -13.78 -12.14 2.04
C ILE A 179 -14.57 -12.84 3.13
N GLN A 180 -13.92 -13.07 4.26
CA GLN A 180 -14.52 -13.70 5.44
C GLN A 180 -14.40 -12.76 6.64
N LEU A 181 -15.36 -12.84 7.56
CA LEU A 181 -15.28 -12.14 8.83
C LEU A 181 -14.02 -12.57 9.58
N SER A 182 -13.27 -11.60 10.09
CA SER A 182 -12.17 -11.88 11.00
C SER A 182 -12.69 -12.50 12.30
N LEU A 183 -11.85 -13.29 12.98
CA LEU A 183 -12.18 -13.88 14.29
C LEU A 183 -12.65 -12.84 15.33
N ARG A 184 -12.22 -11.58 15.18
CA ARG A 184 -12.63 -10.47 16.06
C ARG A 184 -13.99 -9.89 15.67
N ALA A 185 -14.33 -9.90 14.39
CA ALA A 185 -15.62 -9.38 13.91
C ALA A 185 -16.77 -10.34 14.19
N ILE A 186 -16.52 -11.66 14.23
CA ILE A 186 -17.54 -12.68 14.52
C ILE A 186 -18.36 -12.37 15.78
N PRO A 187 -17.78 -12.18 16.97
CA PRO A 187 -18.58 -11.90 18.17
C PRO A 187 -19.31 -10.55 18.10
N VAL A 188 -18.77 -9.56 17.36
CA VAL A 188 -19.42 -8.26 17.17
C VAL A 188 -20.71 -8.41 16.36
N VAL A 189 -20.63 -9.11 15.22
CA VAL A 189 -21.79 -9.32 14.34
C VAL A 189 -22.83 -10.18 15.04
N GLN A 190 -22.40 -11.25 15.73
CA GLN A 190 -23.30 -12.10 16.50
C GLN A 190 -24.07 -11.32 17.57
N GLU A 191 -23.38 -10.47 18.33
CA GLU A 191 -24.02 -9.64 19.35
C GLU A 191 -24.99 -8.63 18.74
N ASN A 192 -24.67 -8.07 17.58
CA ASN A 192 -25.55 -7.13 16.89
C ASN A 192 -26.80 -7.81 16.32
N CYS A 193 -26.71 -9.06 15.86
CA CYS A 193 -27.89 -9.86 15.53
C CYS A 193 -28.79 -10.02 16.77
N ARG A 194 -28.20 -10.40 17.91
CA ARG A 194 -28.95 -10.58 19.17
C ARG A 194 -29.59 -9.29 19.66
N ARG A 195 -28.88 -8.17 19.57
CA ARG A 195 -29.36 -6.84 20.00
C ARG A 195 -30.67 -6.43 19.33
N CYS A 196 -30.80 -6.66 18.03
CA CYS A 196 -32.01 -6.30 17.29
C CYS A 196 -33.10 -7.38 17.35
N HIS A 197 -32.71 -8.65 17.48
CA HIS A 197 -33.63 -9.80 17.49
C HIS A 197 -33.91 -10.36 18.88
N GLU A 198 -33.57 -9.63 19.94
CA GLU A 198 -33.64 -10.08 21.33
C GLU A 198 -35.04 -10.63 21.66
N ALA A 199 -36.09 -9.88 21.32
CA ALA A 199 -37.47 -10.25 21.60
C ALA A 199 -37.92 -11.55 20.90
N GLN A 200 -37.31 -11.90 19.77
CA GLN A 200 -37.64 -13.13 19.03
C GLN A 200 -36.85 -14.34 19.56
N ILE A 201 -35.66 -14.12 20.10
CA ILE A 201 -34.75 -15.20 20.50
C ILE A 201 -34.74 -15.46 22.00
N SER A 202 -35.14 -14.51 22.85
CA SER A 202 -35.05 -14.58 24.31
C SER A 202 -35.71 -15.82 24.91
N GLU A 203 -36.81 -16.27 24.31
CA GLU A 203 -37.59 -17.43 24.77
C GLU A 203 -37.12 -18.77 24.16
N THR A 204 -36.03 -18.76 23.39
CA THR A 204 -35.48 -19.96 22.75
C THR A 204 -34.25 -20.46 23.48
N HIS A 205 -33.96 -21.76 23.35
CA HIS A 205 -32.68 -22.33 23.82
C HIS A 205 -31.44 -21.68 23.17
N LEU A 206 -31.61 -20.90 22.11
CA LEU A 206 -30.55 -20.14 21.46
C LEU A 206 -30.15 -18.88 22.25
N ALA A 207 -31.02 -18.37 23.14
CA ALA A 207 -30.67 -17.23 24.01
C ALA A 207 -29.56 -17.55 25.02
N TYR A 208 -29.42 -18.83 25.39
CA TYR A 208 -28.52 -19.31 26.44
C TYR A 208 -27.27 -20.03 25.91
N ARG A 209 -27.11 -20.18 24.58
CA ARG A 209 -25.87 -20.71 24.02
C ARG A 209 -24.77 -19.65 24.05
N ASP A 210 -23.65 -20.04 24.64
CA ASP A 210 -22.40 -19.30 24.75
C ASP A 210 -21.67 -19.20 23.39
N ASP A 211 -20.72 -18.25 23.37
CA ASP A 211 -20.11 -17.52 22.24
C ASP A 211 -19.57 -18.32 21.03
N TYR A 212 -19.66 -19.66 20.99
CA TYR A 212 -19.03 -20.50 19.96
C TYR A 212 -19.81 -21.73 19.47
N GLY A 213 -21.04 -21.98 19.96
CA GLY A 213 -21.77 -23.22 19.60
C GLY A 213 -22.48 -23.20 18.25
N THR A 214 -23.21 -22.12 17.93
CA THR A 214 -23.95 -21.93 16.67
C THR A 214 -24.23 -20.45 16.48
N ARG A 215 -23.80 -19.90 15.35
CA ARG A 215 -23.96 -18.48 15.00
C ARG A 215 -25.32 -18.27 14.32
N CYS A 216 -25.86 -17.05 14.41
CA CYS A 216 -27.14 -16.73 13.77
C CYS A 216 -27.12 -17.10 12.28
N TRP A 217 -26.00 -16.82 11.61
CA TRP A 217 -25.83 -17.09 10.19
C TRP A 217 -25.43 -18.52 9.82
N ASP A 218 -25.28 -19.42 10.80
CA ASP A 218 -25.12 -20.85 10.51
C ASP A 218 -26.46 -21.49 10.10
N CYS A 219 -27.59 -20.83 10.41
CA CYS A 219 -28.94 -21.23 9.96
C CYS A 219 -29.62 -20.15 9.10
N HIS A 220 -29.41 -18.86 9.41
CA HIS A 220 -29.96 -17.77 8.62
C HIS A 220 -28.98 -17.35 7.54
N ILE A 221 -29.38 -17.41 6.27
CA ILE A 221 -28.56 -16.88 5.18
C ILE A 221 -28.23 -15.42 5.50
N SER A 222 -26.93 -15.07 5.48
CA SER A 222 -26.49 -13.72 5.84
C SER A 222 -27.05 -12.69 4.84
N PRO A 223 -27.08 -11.39 5.21
CA PRO A 223 -27.43 -10.32 4.27
C PRO A 223 -26.57 -10.29 3.00
N HIS A 224 -25.43 -11.00 3.01
CA HIS A 224 -24.51 -11.11 1.89
C HIS A 224 -24.68 -12.41 1.09
N GLY A 225 -25.64 -13.27 1.43
CA GLY A 225 -25.79 -14.60 0.85
C GLY A 225 -24.86 -15.64 1.49
N GLU A 226 -24.80 -16.82 0.87
CA GLU A 226 -24.02 -17.98 1.35
C GLU A 226 -22.56 -17.95 0.88
N VAL A 227 -22.31 -17.43 -0.33
CA VAL A 227 -20.97 -17.30 -0.92
C VAL A 227 -20.78 -15.90 -1.49
N GLN A 228 -19.66 -15.27 -1.13
CA GLN A 228 -19.25 -13.95 -1.61
C GLN A 228 -17.83 -14.04 -2.16
N SER A 229 -17.62 -13.57 -3.39
CA SER A 229 -16.28 -13.40 -3.94
C SER A 229 -16.13 -12.05 -4.63
N LEU A 230 -14.89 -11.59 -4.78
CA LEU A 230 -14.56 -10.35 -5.50
C LEU A 230 -14.95 -10.40 -6.98
N SER A 231 -15.06 -11.61 -7.54
CA SER A 231 -15.50 -11.87 -8.91
C SER A 231 -16.97 -12.22 -9.01
N THR A 232 -17.72 -12.21 -7.90
CA THR A 232 -19.17 -12.39 -7.95
C THR A 232 -19.75 -11.14 -8.59
N ILE A 233 -19.94 -11.19 -9.90
CA ILE A 233 -20.72 -10.20 -10.63
C ILE A 233 -22.14 -10.31 -10.09
N VAL A 234 -22.62 -9.23 -9.49
CA VAL A 234 -24.04 -9.06 -9.22
C VAL A 234 -24.67 -8.85 -10.59
N HIS A 235 -25.17 -9.91 -11.19
CA HIS A 235 -25.73 -9.90 -12.55
C HIS A 235 -26.91 -8.89 -12.72
N TRP A 236 -27.47 -8.40 -11.61
CA TRP A 236 -28.55 -7.41 -11.60
C TRP A 236 -28.10 -5.95 -11.77
N LEU A 237 -26.81 -5.63 -11.60
CA LEU A 237 -26.29 -4.28 -11.89
C LEU A 237 -26.12 -3.99 -13.40
N GLN A 238 -26.41 -4.97 -14.27
CA GLN A 238 -26.38 -4.82 -15.73
C GLN A 238 -27.77 -4.84 -16.37
N SER A 239 -28.86 -4.98 -15.59
CA SER A 239 -30.22 -5.13 -16.12
C SER A 239 -31.10 -3.90 -15.91
N THR A 240 -30.53 -2.73 -15.60
CA THR A 240 -31.28 -1.48 -15.40
C THR A 240 -30.87 -0.36 -16.33
N ASP A 241 -30.39 -0.68 -17.53
CA ASP A 241 -30.31 0.24 -18.66
C ASP A 241 -31.42 -0.07 -19.67
#